data_AF-A0A8T2VWN5-F1
#
_entry.id   AF-A0A8T2VWN5-F1
#
_cell.length_a   1.000
_cell.length_b   1.000
_cell.length_c   1.000
_cell.angle_alpha   90.00
_cell.angle_beta   90.00
_cell.angle_gamma   90.00
#
_symmetry.space_group_name_H-M   'P 1'
#
loop_
_entity.id
_entity.type
_entity.pdbx_description
1 polymer ?
#
loop_
_entity_poly.entity_id
_entity_poly.type
_entity_poly.pdbx_seq_one_letter_code
_entity_poly.pdbx_strand_id
1 'polypeptide(L)'
;MASLTHMERAVPCSVQRSTAASSRQMHMVAPRMAFVKATTFSTAAKSVESRSVITKAAFVVNAQVVASDVIYETMIVLRPDMSDEQRDQELAKFEAFLKKESASDVKVTVRGRQRLAYPIKRFTEGIYVLYTYAAHPDVSQAVQKNLSTPEAGSELNILRHMTFRV
;
A
#
# COMPACT_ATOMS: atom_id res chain seq x y z
N MET A 1 -16.16 -65.88 -17.18
CA MET A 1 -14.70 -66.15 -17.06
C MET A 1 -13.97 -64.85 -17.36
N ALA A 2 -13.21 -64.18 -16.50
CA ALA A 2 -12.88 -64.31 -15.10
C ALA A 2 -12.65 -62.89 -14.55
N SER A 3 -13.04 -62.67 -13.30
CA SER A 3 -12.84 -61.47 -12.48
C SER A 3 -11.38 -61.33 -12.02
N LEU A 4 -10.85 -60.10 -11.96
CA LEU A 4 -9.69 -59.79 -11.09
C LEU A 4 -9.83 -58.37 -10.52
N THR A 5 -10.36 -58.33 -9.29
CA THR A 5 -10.14 -57.29 -8.29
C THR A 5 -8.74 -57.45 -7.69
N HIS A 6 -8.01 -56.35 -7.48
CA HIS A 6 -6.93 -56.33 -6.49
C HIS A 6 -6.95 -55.05 -5.67
N MET A 7 -6.92 -55.28 -4.37
CA MET A 7 -7.00 -54.34 -3.26
C MET A 7 -5.59 -54.21 -2.66
N GLU A 8 -5.27 -53.01 -2.16
CA GLU A 8 -4.48 -52.75 -0.95
C GLU A 8 -2.95 -53.03 -0.96
N ARG A 9 -2.12 -52.01 -0.67
CA ARG A 9 -1.58 -51.73 0.68
C ARG A 9 -0.57 -50.59 0.73
N ALA A 10 -0.68 -49.85 1.84
CA ALA A 10 0.15 -48.74 2.28
C ALA A 10 1.56 -49.17 2.70
N VAL A 11 2.52 -48.26 2.57
CA VAL A 11 3.92 -48.43 2.96
C VAL A 11 4.14 -47.91 4.40
N PRO A 12 4.85 -48.65 5.26
CA PRO A 12 4.96 -48.37 6.69
C PRO A 12 6.02 -47.32 7.04
N CYS A 13 5.71 -46.51 8.06
CA CYS A 13 6.64 -45.65 8.78
C CYS A 13 7.09 -46.37 10.06
N SER A 14 8.35 -46.79 10.13
CA SER A 14 9.03 -47.39 11.29
C SER A 14 9.65 -46.28 12.18
N VAL A 15 9.14 -45.91 13.38
CA VAL A 15 9.37 -46.46 14.75
C VAL A 15 10.89 -46.68 15.04
N GLN A 16 11.62 -46.19 16.07
CA GLN A 16 11.49 -46.11 17.56
C GLN A 16 12.55 -45.10 18.16
N ARG A 17 12.24 -44.24 19.15
CA ARG A 17 12.56 -44.25 20.62
C ARG A 17 13.93 -44.79 21.13
N SER A 18 14.70 -43.92 21.84
CA SER A 18 15.57 -44.22 23.04
C SER A 18 16.22 -42.92 23.59
N THR A 19 15.86 -42.38 24.77
CA THR A 19 16.46 -42.53 26.13
C THR A 19 17.91 -42.06 26.37
N ALA A 20 18.03 -41.01 27.20
CA ALA A 20 19.08 -40.56 28.14
C ALA A 20 20.55 -41.08 28.09
N ALA A 21 21.53 -40.15 28.23
CA ALA A 21 22.49 -40.05 29.35
C ALA A 21 23.77 -39.22 29.03
N SER A 22 24.11 -38.29 29.94
CA SER A 22 25.43 -37.95 30.52
C SER A 22 26.69 -37.75 29.63
N SER A 23 27.37 -36.59 29.77
CA SER A 23 28.81 -36.53 30.14
C SER A 23 29.41 -35.09 30.14
N ARG A 24 30.00 -34.72 31.30
CA ARG A 24 31.23 -33.93 31.55
C ARG A 24 31.34 -32.43 31.17
N GLN A 25 31.21 -31.60 32.21
CA GLN A 25 32.29 -30.83 32.88
C GLN A 25 33.26 -29.97 32.03
N MET A 26 33.31 -28.66 32.32
CA MET A 26 34.47 -27.95 32.91
C MET A 26 34.17 -26.44 33.10
N HIS A 27 34.43 -25.94 34.31
CA HIS A 27 34.55 -24.51 34.63
C HIS A 27 35.75 -23.88 33.89
N MET A 28 35.68 -22.59 33.55
CA MET A 28 36.61 -21.62 34.14
C MET A 28 36.19 -20.16 33.95
N VAL A 29 36.47 -19.41 35.01
CA VAL A 29 36.24 -18.00 35.33
C VAL A 29 37.04 -17.06 34.43
N ALA A 30 36.44 -15.95 33.97
CA ALA A 30 37.16 -14.83 33.38
C ALA A 30 37.49 -13.76 34.43
N PRO A 31 38.73 -13.22 34.47
CA PRO A 31 39.21 -12.39 35.57
C PRO A 31 38.87 -10.90 35.41
N ARG A 32 38.93 -10.25 36.57
CA ARG A 32 38.58 -8.88 36.89
C ARG A 32 39.81 -7.96 36.75
N MET A 33 39.61 -6.86 36.03
CA MET A 33 40.32 -5.56 36.13
C MET A 33 41.85 -5.51 35.90
N ALA A 34 42.27 -4.71 34.91
CA ALA A 34 43.55 -4.02 34.96
C ALA A 34 43.36 -2.55 34.57
N PHE A 35 43.73 -1.70 35.52
CA PHE A 35 43.69 -0.25 35.52
C PHE A 35 45.02 0.28 34.98
N VAL A 36 45.01 1.16 33.97
CA VAL A 36 46.15 2.06 33.68
C VAL A 36 45.61 3.45 33.31
N LYS A 37 46.31 4.45 33.84
CA LYS A 37 45.95 5.83 34.12
C LYS A 37 46.58 6.76 33.08
N ALA A 38 45.90 7.84 32.67
CA ALA A 38 46.55 9.11 32.33
C ALA A 38 45.58 10.29 32.29
N THR A 39 45.90 11.26 33.14
CA THR A 39 45.43 12.64 33.24
C THR A 39 45.98 13.53 32.13
N THR A 40 45.16 14.46 31.60
CA THR A 40 45.49 15.88 31.30
C THR A 40 44.18 16.67 31.13
N PHE A 41 43.83 17.55 32.07
CA PHE A 41 44.09 19.01 32.14
C PHE A 41 43.07 19.90 31.41
N SER A 42 42.40 20.76 32.20
CA SER A 42 41.99 22.16 31.90
C SER A 42 40.99 22.39 30.74
N THR A 43 39.92 23.18 30.83
CA THR A 43 39.69 24.43 31.58
C THR A 43 38.18 24.74 31.53
N ALA A 44 37.68 25.45 32.54
CA ALA A 44 36.33 25.99 32.58
C ALA A 44 36.06 27.05 31.50
N ALA A 45 34.85 27.06 30.94
CA ALA A 45 34.17 28.27 30.46
C ALA A 45 32.65 28.08 30.51
N LYS A 46 31.97 28.94 31.28
CA LYS A 46 30.52 29.13 31.26
C LYS A 46 30.17 30.17 30.18
N SER A 47 29.12 29.90 29.41
CA SER A 47 28.34 30.87 28.62
C SER A 47 27.02 30.17 28.29
N VAL A 48 25.93 30.34 29.04
CA VAL A 48 24.93 31.41 28.97
C VAL A 48 24.45 31.67 27.52
N GLU A 49 23.42 30.92 27.18
CA GLU A 49 22.20 31.35 26.47
C GLU A 49 22.33 32.06 25.12
N SER A 50 22.14 31.27 24.05
CA SER A 50 21.55 31.74 22.79
C SER A 50 20.34 30.87 22.47
N ARG A 51 19.16 31.42 22.77
CA ARG A 51 17.86 30.99 22.24
C ARG A 51 17.86 31.02 20.72
N SER A 52 17.12 30.08 20.12
CA SER A 52 16.67 30.02 18.72
C SER A 52 17.82 29.96 17.69
N VAL A 53 17.93 28.98 16.80
CA VAL A 53 16.95 28.61 15.79
C VAL A 53 17.25 27.17 15.36
N ILE A 54 16.44 26.20 15.82
CA ILE A 54 16.36 24.88 15.17
C ILE A 54 14.91 24.68 14.77
N THR A 55 14.55 25.32 13.68
CA THR A 55 13.35 25.02 12.89
C THR A 55 13.70 25.24 11.43
N LYS A 56 14.36 24.25 10.81
CA LYS A 56 14.50 24.22 9.35
C LYS A 56 14.47 22.81 8.74
N ALA A 57 13.93 21.85 9.49
CA ALA A 57 13.50 20.56 8.96
C ALA A 57 12.39 20.03 9.87
N ALA A 58 11.33 19.52 9.25
CA ALA A 58 10.13 18.95 9.84
C ALA A 58 9.07 19.95 10.33
N PHE A 59 7.87 19.74 9.80
CA PHE A 59 6.59 20.31 10.19
C PHE A 59 6.24 21.71 9.63
N VAL A 60 6.12 21.77 8.31
CA VAL A 60 4.93 22.38 7.71
C VAL A 60 4.26 21.28 6.90
N VAL A 61 3.41 20.50 7.58
CA VAL A 61 2.29 19.90 6.87
C VAL A 61 1.54 21.11 6.34
N ASN A 62 1.48 21.26 5.02
CA ASN A 62 0.52 22.14 4.39
C ASN A 62 -0.87 21.55 4.69
N ALA A 63 -1.32 21.72 5.93
CA ALA A 63 -2.73 21.79 6.28
C ALA A 63 -3.17 23.21 5.94
N GLN A 64 -3.07 23.56 4.66
CA GLN A 64 -4.02 24.52 4.13
C GLN A 64 -5.26 23.68 3.83
N VAL A 65 -6.13 23.58 4.83
CA VAL A 65 -7.56 23.47 4.56
C VAL A 65 -7.88 24.77 3.83
N VAL A 66 -7.80 24.72 2.50
CA VAL A 66 -8.19 25.85 1.66
C VAL A 66 -9.70 25.91 1.79
N ALA A 67 -10.25 27.08 2.12
CA ALA A 67 -11.66 27.29 2.44
C ALA A 67 -12.64 27.06 1.27
N SER A 68 -12.23 26.34 0.22
CA SER A 68 -13.00 26.07 -0.99
C SER A 68 -12.80 24.65 -1.51
N ASP A 69 -12.61 23.67 -0.62
CA ASP A 69 -12.70 22.26 -1.01
C ASP A 69 -14.15 21.92 -1.33
N VAL A 70 -14.35 21.40 -2.53
CA VAL A 70 -15.64 20.99 -3.05
C VAL A 70 -15.65 19.46 -3.11
N ILE A 71 -16.79 18.86 -2.79
CA ILE A 71 -16.94 17.41 -2.88
C ILE A 71 -17.20 17.05 -4.34
N TYR A 72 -16.40 16.14 -4.86
CA TYR A 72 -16.52 15.57 -6.18
C TYR A 72 -16.84 14.09 -6.10
N GLU A 73 -17.62 13.65 -7.09
CA GLU A 73 -17.88 12.24 -7.34
C GLU A 73 -17.41 11.90 -8.74
N THR A 74 -16.50 10.93 -8.86
CA THR A 74 -16.04 10.42 -10.15
C THR A 74 -16.48 8.97 -10.31
N MET A 75 -17.33 8.74 -11.31
CA MET A 75 -17.76 7.40 -11.69
C MET A 75 -16.95 6.91 -12.89
N ILE A 76 -16.34 5.73 -12.75
CA ILE A 76 -15.51 5.10 -13.77
C ILE A 76 -16.11 3.74 -14.12
N VAL A 77 -16.19 3.46 -15.42
CA VAL A 77 -16.56 2.15 -15.97
C VAL A 77 -15.30 1.49 -16.49
N LEU A 78 -14.88 0.40 -15.84
CA LEU A 78 -13.74 -0.41 -16.25
C LEU A 78 -14.19 -1.58 -17.14
N ARG A 79 -13.24 -2.15 -17.89
CA ARG A 79 -13.47 -3.37 -18.67
C ARG A 79 -13.90 -4.55 -17.79
N PRO A 80 -14.80 -5.42 -18.27
CA PRO A 80 -15.22 -6.61 -17.53
C PRO A 80 -14.22 -7.77 -17.57
N ASP A 81 -13.31 -7.78 -18.56
CA ASP A 81 -12.36 -8.88 -18.82
C ASP A 81 -11.15 -8.87 -17.88
N MET A 82 -10.93 -7.78 -17.15
CA MET A 82 -9.77 -7.64 -16.28
C MET A 82 -9.88 -8.58 -15.07
N SER A 83 -8.73 -9.10 -14.61
CA SER A 83 -8.68 -9.81 -13.34
C SER A 83 -8.87 -8.84 -12.16
N ASP A 84 -9.27 -9.36 -11.01
CA ASP A 84 -9.42 -8.54 -9.79
C ASP A 84 -8.09 -7.87 -9.40
N GLU A 85 -6.96 -8.55 -9.62
CA GLU A 85 -5.61 -8.00 -9.39
C GLU A 85 -5.33 -6.78 -10.28
N GLN A 86 -5.66 -6.87 -11.58
CA GLN A 86 -5.49 -5.76 -12.51
C GLN A 86 -6.41 -4.59 -12.17
N ARG A 87 -7.62 -4.88 -11.68
CA ARG A 87 -8.55 -3.85 -11.21
C ARG A 87 -7.93 -3.11 -10.05
N ASP A 88 -7.48 -3.83 -9.04
CA ASP A 88 -6.96 -3.23 -7.82
C ASP A 88 -5.66 -2.45 -8.08
N GLN A 89 -4.84 -2.88 -9.04
CA GLN A 89 -3.71 -2.09 -9.54
C GLN A 89 -4.15 -0.76 -10.16
N GLU A 90 -5.20 -0.76 -10.98
CA GLU A 90 -5.72 0.46 -11.60
C GLU A 90 -6.35 1.39 -10.55
N LEU A 91 -7.04 0.84 -9.55
CA LEU A 91 -7.56 1.60 -8.41
C LEU A 91 -6.42 2.27 -7.64
N ALA A 92 -5.37 1.52 -7.31
CA ALA A 92 -4.21 2.03 -6.59
C ALA A 92 -3.48 3.15 -7.35
N LYS A 93 -3.37 3.04 -8.69
CA LYS A 93 -2.81 4.12 -9.53
C LYS A 93 -3.64 5.39 -9.43
N PHE A 94 -4.96 5.27 -9.52
CA PHE A 94 -5.86 6.43 -9.47
C PHE A 94 -5.88 7.06 -8.07
N GLU A 95 -5.85 6.25 -7.01
CA GLU A 95 -5.69 6.76 -5.63
C GLU A 95 -4.36 7.49 -5.44
N ALA A 96 -3.25 6.96 -5.98
CA ALA A 96 -1.95 7.63 -5.92
C ALA A 96 -1.97 8.97 -6.68
N PHE A 97 -2.67 9.02 -7.82
CA PHE A 97 -2.89 10.26 -8.56
C PHE A 97 -3.69 11.29 -7.73
N LEU A 98 -4.81 10.89 -7.12
CA LEU A 98 -5.60 11.79 -6.27
C LEU A 98 -4.78 12.32 -5.07
N LYS A 99 -3.96 11.48 -4.45
CA LYS A 99 -3.05 11.89 -3.37
C LYS A 99 -1.99 12.88 -3.85
N LYS A 100 -1.48 12.70 -5.07
CA LYS A 100 -0.50 13.62 -5.69
C LYS A 100 -1.12 14.99 -5.95
N GLU A 101 -2.38 15.03 -6.35
CA GLU A 101 -3.16 16.26 -6.58
C GLU A 101 -3.74 16.85 -5.27
N SER A 102 -3.31 16.36 -4.10
CA SER A 102 -3.75 16.84 -2.77
C SER A 102 -5.26 16.76 -2.50
N ALA A 103 -5.94 15.75 -3.06
CA ALA A 103 -7.33 15.45 -2.70
C ALA A 103 -7.43 14.86 -1.28
N SER A 104 -8.46 15.27 -0.54
CA SER A 104 -8.78 14.83 0.82
C SER A 104 -9.98 13.88 0.82
N ASP A 105 -10.13 13.08 1.89
CA ASP A 105 -11.28 12.19 2.13
C ASP A 105 -11.66 11.26 0.95
N VAL A 106 -10.66 10.62 0.34
CA VAL A 106 -10.89 9.69 -0.79
C VAL A 106 -11.58 8.42 -0.30
N LYS A 107 -12.83 8.22 -0.75
CA LYS A 107 -13.63 7.02 -0.53
C LYS A 107 -13.88 6.30 -1.84
N VAL A 108 -13.58 5.00 -1.87
CA VAL A 108 -13.77 4.14 -3.04
C VAL A 108 -14.92 3.16 -2.77
N THR A 109 -15.85 3.05 -3.72
CA THR A 109 -16.93 2.06 -3.69
C THR A 109 -16.98 1.30 -5.00
N VAL A 110 -16.69 -0.01 -4.95
CA VAL A 110 -16.77 -0.91 -6.11
C VAL A 110 -18.15 -1.55 -6.13
N ARG A 111 -18.89 -1.39 -7.24
CA ARG A 111 -20.25 -1.93 -7.42
C ARG A 111 -20.28 -3.30 -8.10
N GLY A 112 -19.13 -3.81 -8.55
CA GLY A 112 -19.00 -5.10 -9.25
C GLY A 112 -19.28 -4.99 -10.75
N ARG A 113 -19.48 -6.15 -11.42
CA ARG A 113 -19.79 -6.26 -12.85
C ARG A 113 -21.28 -6.06 -13.09
N GLN A 114 -21.64 -5.20 -14.03
CA GLN A 114 -23.02 -4.94 -14.41
C GLN A 114 -23.15 -4.87 -15.94
N ARG A 115 -24.33 -5.25 -16.46
CA ARG A 115 -24.63 -5.18 -17.89
C ARG A 115 -24.89 -3.73 -18.32
N LEU A 116 -24.23 -3.32 -19.40
CA LEU A 116 -24.40 -2.01 -20.02
C LEU A 116 -25.64 -2.00 -20.92
N ALA A 117 -26.30 -0.85 -21.05
CA ALA A 117 -27.47 -0.68 -21.91
C ALA A 117 -27.14 -0.87 -23.41
N TYR A 118 -25.93 -0.49 -23.81
CA TYR A 118 -25.39 -0.68 -25.15
C TYR A 118 -23.89 -1.02 -25.06
N PRO A 119 -23.34 -1.73 -26.06
CA PRO A 119 -21.96 -2.14 -26.01
C PRO A 119 -21.01 -0.94 -26.17
N ILE A 120 -19.99 -0.85 -25.30
CA ILE A 120 -18.91 0.14 -25.40
C ILE A 120 -17.63 -0.59 -25.75
N LYS A 121 -16.94 -0.19 -26.85
CA LYS A 121 -15.74 -0.89 -27.35
C LYS A 121 -15.93 -2.42 -27.46
N ARG A 122 -17.15 -2.87 -27.84
CA ARG A 122 -17.60 -4.28 -27.95
C ARG A 122 -17.87 -5.02 -26.63
N PHE A 123 -17.76 -4.37 -25.47
CA PHE A 123 -18.13 -4.95 -24.19
C PHE A 123 -19.60 -4.69 -23.87
N THR A 124 -20.34 -5.73 -23.50
CA THR A 124 -21.74 -5.65 -23.04
C THR A 124 -21.87 -5.47 -21.54
N GLU A 125 -20.76 -5.61 -20.80
CA GLU A 125 -20.68 -5.48 -19.36
C GLU A 125 -19.55 -4.51 -18.98
N GLY A 126 -19.58 -4.00 -17.76
CA GLY A 126 -18.54 -3.15 -17.20
C GLY A 126 -18.50 -3.22 -15.68
N ILE A 127 -17.34 -2.92 -15.10
CA ILE A 127 -17.18 -2.82 -13.65
C ILE A 127 -17.32 -1.36 -13.25
N TYR A 128 -18.27 -1.06 -12.38
CA TYR A 128 -18.52 0.30 -11.91
C TYR A 128 -17.76 0.59 -10.62
N VAL A 129 -17.03 1.70 -10.62
CA VAL A 129 -16.30 2.21 -9.45
C VAL A 129 -16.68 3.67 -9.24
N LEU A 130 -17.06 3.99 -8.00
CA LEU A 130 -17.35 5.34 -7.57
C LEU A 130 -16.25 5.82 -6.62
N TYR A 131 -15.68 6.98 -6.94
CA TYR A 131 -14.79 7.73 -6.06
C TYR A 131 -15.53 8.95 -5.53
N THR A 132 -15.51 9.15 -4.22
CA THR A 132 -15.96 10.38 -3.58
C THR A 132 -14.74 11.00 -2.91
N TYR A 133 -14.44 12.27 -3.19
CA TYR A 133 -13.29 12.97 -2.62
C TYR A 133 -13.54 14.47 -2.52
N ALA A 134 -12.90 15.13 -1.56
CA ALA A 134 -12.90 16.59 -1.44
C ALA A 134 -11.63 17.15 -2.07
N ALA A 135 -11.75 18.14 -2.95
CA ALA A 135 -10.59 18.74 -3.60
C ALA A 135 -10.86 20.18 -4.06
N HIS A 136 -9.78 20.88 -4.41
CA HIS A 136 -9.83 22.16 -5.10
C HIS A 136 -10.37 21.99 -6.53
N PRO A 137 -11.11 22.97 -7.11
CA PRO A 137 -11.65 22.87 -8.47
C PRO A 137 -10.64 22.55 -9.57
N ASP A 138 -9.38 22.95 -9.42
CA ASP A 138 -8.33 22.65 -10.41
C ASP A 138 -8.05 21.14 -10.53
N VAL A 139 -8.20 20.41 -9.41
CA VAL A 139 -8.02 18.95 -9.37
C VAL A 139 -9.06 18.25 -10.22
N SER A 140 -10.30 18.77 -10.29
CA SER A 140 -11.36 18.18 -11.12
C SER A 140 -11.00 18.18 -12.61
N GLN A 141 -10.32 19.23 -13.09
CA GLN A 141 -9.84 19.33 -14.46
C GLN A 141 -8.65 18.39 -14.71
N ALA A 142 -7.74 18.29 -13.74
CA ALA A 142 -6.62 17.35 -13.80
C ALA A 142 -7.10 15.90 -13.87
N VAL A 143 -8.10 15.53 -13.05
CA VAL A 143 -8.76 14.21 -13.08
C VAL A 143 -9.39 13.94 -14.44
N GLN A 144 -10.18 14.87 -14.97
CA GLN A 144 -10.83 14.70 -16.27
C GLN A 144 -9.78 14.51 -17.39
N LYS A 145 -8.70 15.28 -17.35
CA LYS A 145 -7.60 15.16 -18.32
C LYS A 145 -6.88 13.81 -18.21
N ASN A 146 -6.54 13.37 -17.00
CA ASN A 146 -5.89 12.09 -16.75
C ASN A 146 -6.76 10.91 -17.24
N LEU A 147 -8.06 10.94 -16.97
CA LEU A 147 -8.99 9.89 -17.39
C LEU A 147 -9.32 9.92 -18.90
N SER A 148 -9.19 11.08 -19.55
CA SER A 148 -9.39 11.24 -21.01
C SER A 148 -8.16 10.86 -21.82
N THR A 149 -6.96 11.05 -21.27
CA THR A 149 -5.68 10.72 -21.90
C THR A 149 -4.92 9.73 -21.02
N PRO A 150 -5.37 8.46 -20.97
CA PRO A 150 -4.60 7.40 -20.33
C PRO A 150 -3.24 7.26 -21.02
N GLU A 151 -2.16 7.34 -20.25
CA GLU A 151 -0.79 7.20 -20.75
C GLU A 151 -0.57 5.79 -21.30
N ALA A 152 -0.53 5.64 -22.63
CA ALA A 152 -0.01 4.59 -23.54
C ALA A 152 -0.16 3.09 -23.20
N GLY A 153 -0.09 2.67 -21.93
CA GLY A 153 -0.28 1.31 -21.45
C GLY A 153 -1.64 1.04 -20.79
N SER A 154 -2.39 2.07 -20.38
CA SER A 154 -3.69 1.93 -19.69
C SER A 154 -4.91 2.29 -20.55
N GLU A 155 -4.70 2.63 -21.83
CA GLU A 155 -5.72 3.20 -22.74
C GLU A 155 -7.01 2.38 -22.90
N LEU A 156 -6.92 1.09 -22.61
CA LEU A 156 -8.02 0.18 -22.79
C LEU A 156 -8.77 -0.16 -21.50
N ASN A 157 -8.23 0.13 -20.32
CA ASN A 157 -8.84 -0.29 -19.04
C ASN A 157 -10.14 0.47 -18.74
N ILE A 158 -10.19 1.76 -19.08
CA ILE A 158 -11.31 2.64 -18.82
C ILE A 158 -12.18 2.76 -20.08
N LEU A 159 -13.46 2.43 -19.95
CA LEU A 159 -14.45 2.51 -21.02
C LEU A 159 -15.14 3.87 -21.07
N ARG A 160 -15.49 4.39 -19.90
CA ARG A 160 -16.13 5.70 -19.73
C ARG A 160 -15.83 6.22 -18.33
N HIS A 161 -15.80 7.54 -18.20
CA HIS A 161 -15.74 8.22 -16.93
C HIS A 161 -16.73 9.38 -16.93
N MET A 162 -17.15 9.80 -15.74
CA MET A 162 -17.94 11.00 -15.53
C MET A 162 -17.57 11.59 -14.17
N THR A 163 -17.35 12.89 -14.11
CA THR A 163 -17.08 13.62 -12.86
C THR A 163 -18.24 14.55 -12.58
N PHE A 164 -18.75 14.48 -11.36
CA PHE A 164 -19.80 15.32 -10.81
C PHE A 164 -19.24 16.15 -9.67
N ARG A 165 -19.79 17.35 -9.54
CA ARG A 165 -19.69 18.15 -8.33
C ARG A 165 -20.93 17.88 -7.49
N VAL A 166 -20.75 17.57 -6.21
CA VAL A 166 -21.84 17.36 -5.24
C VAL A 166 -22.17 18.65 -4.51
#